data_AF-A0A9W4RCL4-F1
#
_entry.id   AF-A0A9W4RCL4-F1
#
_cell.length_a   1.000
_cell.length_b   1.000
_cell.length_c   1.000
_cell.angle_alpha   90.00
_cell.angle_beta   90.00
_cell.angle_gamma   90.00
#
_symmetry.space_group_name_H-M   'P 1'
#
loop_
_entity.id
_entity.type
_entity.pdbx_description
1 polymer ?
#
loop_
_entity_poly.entity_id
_entity_poly.type
_entity_poly.pdbx_seq_one_letter_code
_entity_poly.pdbx_strand_id
1 'polypeptide(L)'
;MREILQRDGTASVEAFVRNALATYEAVVLAFAAGDRDALSRWLSPEVYDAFSKTIGEREEAGEEMVETLFSRIEPELIEARVEEERMEVSIRFTSESFKLPRRPVSLFFRNVSTPLRNVGIWTFARNPAVPDDLWRVVATQTEG
;
A
#
# COMPACT_ATOMS: atom_id res chain seq x y z
N MET A 1 7.12 9.22 16.74
CA MET A 1 8.27 8.51 16.09
C MET A 1 9.40 8.13 17.03
N ARG A 2 9.99 9.03 17.84
CA ARG A 2 11.14 8.68 18.69
C ARG A 2 10.89 7.44 19.57
N GLU A 3 9.73 7.36 20.21
CA GLU A 3 9.35 6.21 21.03
C GLU A 3 9.17 4.92 20.21
N ILE A 4 8.52 5.02 19.05
CA ILE A 4 8.36 3.88 18.12
C ILE A 4 9.73 3.32 17.74
N LEU A 5 10.68 4.16 17.33
CA LEU A 5 12.02 3.70 16.94
C LEU A 5 12.74 2.98 18.08
N GLN A 6 12.57 3.43 19.33
CA GLN A 6 13.18 2.79 20.50
C GLN A 6 12.57 1.42 20.80
N ARG A 7 11.24 1.28 20.69
CA ARG A 7 10.54 0.01 20.98
C ARG A 7 10.63 -0.99 19.82
N ASP A 8 10.68 -0.50 18.59
CA ASP A 8 10.73 -1.29 17.36
C ASP A 8 12.15 -1.83 17.10
N GLY A 9 13.18 -1.04 17.37
CA GLY A 9 14.55 -1.31 16.93
C GLY A 9 14.83 -0.80 15.51
N THR A 10 13.89 -0.10 14.88
CA THR A 10 14.11 0.55 13.59
C THR A 10 15.15 1.66 13.72
N ALA A 11 16.14 1.65 12.82
CA ALA A 11 17.32 2.52 12.91
C ALA A 11 17.02 4.02 12.79
N SER A 12 16.01 4.42 12.00
CA SER A 12 15.63 5.82 11.80
C SER A 12 14.22 6.00 11.23
N VAL A 13 13.70 7.23 11.26
CA VAL A 13 12.40 7.57 10.64
C VAL A 13 12.45 7.32 9.12
N GLU A 14 13.57 7.66 8.48
CA GLU A 14 13.76 7.45 7.04
C GLU A 14 13.77 5.97 6.68
N ALA A 15 14.33 5.11 7.54
CA ALA A 15 14.28 3.67 7.35
C ALA A 15 12.84 3.13 7.43
N PHE A 16 12.07 3.60 8.41
CA PHE A 16 10.66 3.26 8.52
C PHE A 16 9.88 3.67 7.25
N VAL A 17 10.02 4.93 6.83
CA VAL A 17 9.32 5.47 5.66
C VAL A 17 9.67 4.72 4.38
N ARG A 18 10.94 4.33 4.19
CA ARG A 18 11.35 3.49 3.05
C ARG A 18 10.67 2.12 3.05
N ASN A 19 10.57 1.47 4.21
CA ASN A 19 9.89 0.17 4.32
C ASN A 19 8.39 0.30 4.08
N ALA A 20 7.77 1.37 4.61
CA ALA A 20 6.37 1.68 4.38
C ALA A 20 6.08 1.95 2.89
N LEU A 21 6.98 2.66 2.20
CA LEU A 21 6.90 2.89 0.76
C LEU A 21 6.97 1.58 -0.04
N ALA A 22 7.93 0.70 0.27
CA ALA A 22 8.03 -0.61 -0.38
C ALA A 22 6.78 -1.48 -0.13
N THR A 23 6.20 -1.40 1.07
CA THR A 23 4.95 -2.09 1.41
C THR A 23 3.77 -1.52 0.61
N TYR A 24 3.67 -0.19 0.51
CA TYR A 24 2.65 0.49 -0.31
C TYR A 24 2.71 0.04 -1.77
N GLU A 25 3.90 0.08 -2.38
CA GLU A 25 4.11 -0.39 -3.75
C GLU A 25 3.68 -1.85 -3.92
N ALA A 26 4.15 -2.74 -3.04
CA ALA A 26 3.83 -4.17 -3.11
C ALA A 26 2.33 -4.43 -3.00
N VAL A 27 1.63 -3.77 -2.06
CA VAL A 27 0.19 -3.94 -1.87
C VAL A 27 -0.59 -3.41 -3.07
N VAL A 28 -0.24 -2.24 -3.62
CA VAL A 28 -0.94 -1.70 -4.80
C VAL A 28 -0.74 -2.60 -6.02
N LEU A 29 0.48 -3.12 -6.23
CA LEU A 29 0.77 -4.04 -7.32
C LEU A 29 0.03 -5.39 -7.15
N ALA A 30 0.03 -5.95 -5.94
CA ALA A 30 -0.70 -7.18 -5.65
C ALA A 30 -2.22 -7.00 -5.85
N PHE A 31 -2.78 -5.88 -5.40
CA PHE A 31 -4.18 -5.54 -5.61
C PHE A 31 -4.55 -5.37 -7.09
N ALA A 32 -3.69 -4.70 -7.87
CA ALA A 32 -3.88 -4.58 -9.32
C ALA A 32 -3.79 -5.94 -10.05
N ALA A 33 -2.99 -6.87 -9.53
CA ALA A 33 -2.83 -8.21 -10.07
C ALA A 33 -3.85 -9.24 -9.55
N GLY A 34 -4.68 -8.89 -8.56
CA GLY A 34 -5.59 -9.83 -7.90
C GLY A 34 -4.90 -10.86 -6.99
N ASP A 35 -3.65 -10.61 -6.58
CA ASP A 35 -2.83 -11.53 -5.79
C ASP A 35 -3.18 -11.45 -4.30
N ARG A 36 -4.20 -12.21 -3.90
CA ARG A 36 -4.70 -12.28 -2.52
C ARG A 36 -3.67 -12.85 -1.54
N ASP A 37 -2.84 -13.80 -1.97
CA ASP A 37 -1.81 -14.41 -1.12
C ASP A 37 -0.79 -13.36 -0.71
N ALA A 38 -0.31 -12.54 -1.66
CA ALA A 38 0.60 -11.44 -1.38
C ALA A 38 -0.03 -10.39 -0.44
N LEU A 39 -1.32 -10.08 -0.59
CA LEU A 39 -2.03 -9.11 0.24
C LEU A 39 -2.16 -9.58 1.70
N SER A 40 -2.46 -10.86 1.93
CA SER A 40 -2.69 -11.43 3.27
C SER A 40 -1.51 -11.23 4.24
N ARG A 41 -0.29 -11.07 3.71
CA ARG A 41 0.92 -10.83 4.50
C ARG A 41 0.97 -9.42 5.10
N TRP A 42 0.50 -8.43 4.35
CA TRP A 42 0.71 -7.01 4.66
C TRP A 42 -0.52 -6.33 5.25
N LEU A 43 -1.70 -6.90 5.04
CA LEU A 43 -2.96 -6.31 5.46
C LEU A 43 -3.44 -6.95 6.77
N SER A 44 -4.08 -6.15 7.61
CA SER A 44 -4.96 -6.67 8.65
C SER A 44 -6.13 -7.45 8.05
N PRO A 45 -6.77 -8.37 8.79
CA PRO A 45 -7.94 -9.11 8.31
C PRO A 45 -9.03 -8.20 7.74
N GLU A 46 -9.32 -7.08 8.42
CA GLU A 46 -10.38 -6.16 8.03
C GLU A 46 -10.07 -5.45 6.70
N VAL A 47 -8.83 -4.99 6.53
CA VAL A 47 -8.40 -4.34 5.27
C VAL A 47 -8.27 -5.36 4.15
N TYR A 48 -7.79 -6.58 4.47
CA TYR A 48 -7.70 -7.69 3.52
C TYR A 48 -9.06 -8.04 2.94
N ASP A 49 -10.07 -8.20 3.80
CA ASP A 49 -11.42 -8.56 3.37
C ASP A 49 -12.02 -7.51 2.42
N ALA A 50 -11.81 -6.23 2.73
CA ALA A 50 -12.22 -5.13 1.85
C ALA A 50 -11.55 -5.20 0.47
N PHE A 51 -10.22 -5.42 0.43
CA PHE A 51 -9.47 -5.55 -0.83
C PHE A 51 -9.90 -6.79 -1.62
N SER A 52 -10.02 -7.94 -0.96
CA SER A 52 -10.42 -9.21 -1.57
C SER A 52 -11.81 -9.13 -2.19
N LYS A 53 -12.74 -8.44 -1.52
CA LYS A 53 -14.08 -8.19 -2.04
C LYS A 53 -14.03 -7.36 -3.34
N THR A 54 -13.31 -6.24 -3.35
CA THR A 54 -13.18 -5.42 -4.56
C THR A 54 -12.48 -6.15 -5.70
N ILE A 55 -11.51 -7.02 -5.41
CA ILE A 55 -10.92 -7.90 -6.44
C ILE A 55 -12.00 -8.83 -7.01
N GLY A 56 -12.83 -9.45 -6.15
CA GLY A 56 -13.93 -10.32 -6.60
C GLY A 56 -14.93 -9.59 -7.49
N GLU A 57 -15.33 -8.38 -7.13
CA GLU A 57 -16.24 -7.55 -7.94
C GLU A 57 -15.68 -7.27 -9.35
N ARG A 58 -14.36 -7.02 -9.47
CA ARG A 58 -13.69 -6.83 -10.77
C ARG A 58 -13.61 -8.11 -11.59
N GLU A 59 -13.31 -9.23 -10.94
CA GLU A 59 -13.26 -10.56 -11.57
C GLU A 59 -14.64 -10.94 -12.13
N GLU A 60 -15.71 -10.71 -11.36
CA GLU A 60 -17.09 -10.95 -11.80
C GLU A 60 -17.52 -10.05 -12.97
N ALA A 61 -17.05 -8.80 -12.97
CA ALA A 61 -17.28 -7.86 -14.07
C ALA A 61 -16.45 -8.18 -15.35
N GLY A 62 -15.50 -9.13 -15.27
CA GLY A 62 -14.64 -9.49 -16.39
C GLY A 62 -13.65 -8.39 -16.77
N GLU A 63 -13.24 -7.55 -15.82
CA GLU A 63 -12.26 -6.49 -16.08
C GLU A 63 -10.89 -7.09 -16.45
N GLU A 64 -10.25 -6.55 -17.49
CA GLU A 64 -8.91 -7.00 -17.87
C GLU A 64 -7.88 -6.57 -16.83
N MET A 65 -7.03 -7.50 -16.41
CA MET A 65 -5.87 -7.20 -15.58
C MET A 65 -4.92 -6.25 -16.31
N VAL A 66 -4.53 -5.20 -15.60
CA VAL A 66 -3.54 -4.21 -16.05
C VAL A 66 -2.31 -4.26 -15.16
N GLU A 67 -1.16 -3.96 -15.72
CA GLU A 67 0.06 -3.68 -14.96
C GLU A 67 0.04 -2.22 -14.51
N THR A 68 0.53 -1.97 -13.31
CA THR A 68 0.66 -0.63 -12.76
C THR A 68 2.14 -0.27 -12.72
N LEU A 69 2.52 0.85 -13.34
CA LEU A 69 3.88 1.37 -13.33
C LEU A 69 3.90 2.72 -12.62
N PHE A 70 4.61 2.82 -11.51
CA PHE A 70 4.77 4.08 -10.79
C PHE A 70 5.84 4.94 -11.46
N SER A 71 5.51 6.21 -11.72
CA SER A 71 6.50 7.23 -12.09
C SER A 71 7.03 7.99 -10.89
N ARG A 72 6.20 8.15 -9.86
CA ARG A 72 6.53 8.89 -8.64
C ARG A 72 5.68 8.42 -7.48
N ILE A 73 6.27 8.32 -6.30
CA ILE A 73 5.55 8.16 -5.04
C ILE A 73 6.21 9.06 -4.00
N GLU A 74 5.42 9.89 -3.36
CA GLU A 74 5.85 10.82 -2.31
C GLU A 74 5.20 10.45 -0.98
N PRO A 75 5.98 9.88 -0.03
CA PRO A 75 5.50 9.64 1.31
C PRO A 75 5.63 10.88 2.19
N GLU A 76 4.57 11.21 2.92
CA GLU A 76 4.53 12.25 3.94
C GLU A 76 4.06 11.63 5.26
N LEU A 77 4.91 11.67 6.29
CA LEU A 77 4.54 11.21 7.62
C LEU A 77 3.49 12.16 8.22
N ILE A 78 2.29 11.65 8.49
CA ILE A 78 1.19 12.43 9.05
C ILE A 78 1.20 12.34 10.57
N GLU A 79 1.28 11.12 11.08
CA GLU A 79 1.12 10.89 12.50
C GLU A 79 1.83 9.62 12.96
N ALA A 80 2.25 9.61 14.22
CA ALA A 80 2.81 8.44 14.87
C ALA A 80 2.34 8.38 16.32
N ARG A 81 1.63 7.32 16.70
CA ARG A 81 1.08 7.09 18.04
C ARG A 81 1.64 5.84 18.66
N VAL A 82 1.77 5.86 19.98
CA VAL A 82 2.13 4.70 20.79
C VAL A 82 1.10 4.59 21.91
N GLU A 83 0.43 3.46 21.94
CA GLU A 83 -0.42 2.99 23.03
C GLU A 83 0.24 1.76 23.66
N GLU A 84 -0.25 1.30 24.82
CA GLU A 84 0.43 0.24 25.61
C GLU A 84 0.71 -1.02 24.78
N GLU A 85 -0.23 -1.45 23.96
CA GLU A 85 -0.14 -2.69 23.16
C GLU A 85 -0.08 -2.44 21.65
N ARG A 86 0.02 -1.17 21.22
CA ARG A 86 -0.12 -0.82 19.80
C ARG A 86 0.69 0.39 19.41
N MET A 87 1.53 0.24 18.39
CA MET A 87 2.20 1.35 17.72
C MET A 87 1.54 1.56 16.37
N GLU A 88 1.18 2.81 16.07
CA GLU A 88 0.57 3.19 14.81
C GLU A 88 1.34 4.32 14.13
N VAL A 89 1.46 4.23 12.80
CA VAL A 89 2.06 5.29 11.99
C VAL A 89 1.19 5.50 10.76
N SER A 90 0.75 6.74 10.54
CA SER A 90 -0.02 7.14 9.37
C SER A 90 0.88 7.91 8.40
N ILE A 91 0.90 7.47 7.14
CA ILE A 91 1.65 8.10 6.05
C ILE A 91 0.67 8.43 4.92
N ARG A 92 0.72 9.67 4.44
CA ARG A 92 0.08 10.06 3.18
C ARG A 92 1.01 9.70 2.03
N PHE A 93 0.50 8.94 1.09
CA PHE A 93 1.18 8.66 -0.18
C PHE A 93 0.50 9.44 -1.30
N THR A 94 1.28 10.30 -1.98
CA THR A 94 0.91 10.87 -3.27
C THR A 94 1.63 10.10 -4.36
N SER A 95 0.90 9.36 -5.19
CA SER A 95 1.48 8.55 -6.27
C SER A 95 1.01 9.00 -7.64
N GLU A 96 1.91 8.88 -8.62
CA GLU A 96 1.62 9.00 -10.04
C GLU A 96 1.97 7.66 -10.70
N SER A 97 1.02 7.12 -11.46
CA SER A 97 1.16 5.80 -12.08
C SER A 97 0.50 5.71 -13.44
N PHE A 98 0.93 4.75 -14.25
CA PHE A 98 0.32 4.40 -15.51
C PHE A 98 -0.25 2.98 -15.44
N LYS A 99 -1.41 2.77 -16.07
CA LYS A 99 -1.99 1.45 -16.28
C LYS A 99 -1.62 0.96 -17.67
N LEU A 100 -1.01 -0.21 -17.76
CA LEU A 100 -0.62 -0.85 -19.01
C LEU A 100 -1.38 -2.16 -19.20
N PRO A 101 -1.92 -2.45 -20.39
CA PRO A 101 -2.56 -3.75 -20.65
C PRO A 101 -1.51 -4.87 -20.60
N ARG A 102 -1.86 -6.01 -19.99
CA ARG A 102 -0.94 -7.15 -19.80
C ARG A 102 -0.70 -7.98 -21.07
N ARG A 103 -1.59 -7.88 -22.07
CA ARG A 103 -1.43 -8.54 -23.38
C ARG A 103 -0.90 -7.55 -24.41
N PRO A 104 -0.04 -7.99 -25.35
CA PRO A 104 0.30 -7.17 -26.50
C PRO A 104 -0.93 -7.10 -27.41
N VAL A 105 -1.79 -6.10 -27.20
CA VAL A 105 -2.72 -5.68 -28.25
C VAL A 105 -1.85 -5.04 -29.32
N SER A 106 -1.67 -5.75 -30.43
CA SER A 106 -1.08 -5.19 -31.64
C SER A 106 -1.75 -3.85 -31.93
N LEU A 107 -0.93 -2.80 -31.98
CA LEU A 107 -1.30 -1.40 -32.20
C LEU A 107 -2.11 -0.78 -31.06
N PHE A 108 -1.48 0.11 -30.26
CA PHE A 108 -1.98 1.46 -29.91
C PHE A 108 -0.97 2.19 -28.99
N PHE A 109 0.31 2.24 -29.36
CA PHE A 109 1.26 3.19 -28.74
C PHE A 109 1.22 4.53 -29.49
N ARG A 110 0.13 5.28 -29.31
CA ARG A 110 0.08 6.74 -29.53
C ARG A 110 -1.02 7.32 -28.68
N ASN A 111 -0.78 7.32 -27.38
CA ASN A 111 -1.17 8.39 -26.47
C ASN A 111 -0.27 8.19 -25.25
N VAL A 112 0.51 9.21 -24.90
CA VAL A 112 1.12 9.28 -23.57
C VAL A 112 -0.08 9.32 -22.63
N SER A 113 -0.45 8.18 -22.05
CA SER A 113 -1.56 8.13 -21.10
C SER A 113 -1.25 9.10 -19.99
N THR A 114 -2.16 10.02 -19.68
CA THR A 114 -1.98 10.93 -18.53
C THR A 114 -1.75 10.09 -17.27
N PRO A 115 -0.73 10.40 -16.46
CA PRO A 115 -0.50 9.66 -15.23
C PRO A 115 -1.73 9.76 -14.32
N LEU A 116 -2.14 8.62 -13.78
CA LEU A 116 -3.16 8.54 -12.74
C LEU A 116 -2.53 8.98 -11.43
N ARG A 117 -2.96 10.12 -10.94
CA ARG A 117 -2.59 10.63 -9.62
C ARG A 117 -3.53 10.05 -8.57
N ASN A 118 -2.98 9.42 -7.53
CA ASN A 118 -3.73 8.94 -6.38
C ASN A 118 -3.14 9.52 -5.10
N VAL A 119 -3.99 9.96 -4.18
CA VAL A 119 -3.59 10.40 -2.85
C VAL A 119 -4.32 9.54 -1.83
N GLY A 120 -3.60 9.00 -0.86
CA GLY A 120 -4.22 8.24 0.21
C GLY A 120 -3.40 8.19 1.48
N ILE A 121 -4.09 8.13 2.61
CA ILE A 121 -3.48 7.97 3.93
C ILE A 121 -3.56 6.49 4.32
N TRP A 122 -2.42 5.92 4.65
CA TRP A 122 -2.27 4.53 5.06
C TRP A 122 -1.75 4.49 6.49
N THR A 123 -2.47 3.77 7.34
CA THR A 123 -2.07 3.56 8.73
C THR A 123 -1.47 2.17 8.87
N PHE A 124 -0.24 2.13 9.35
CA PHE A 124 0.51 0.93 9.67
C PHE A 124 0.46 0.72 11.17
N ALA A 125 0.28 -0.53 11.61
CA ALA A 125 0.37 -0.88 13.01
C ALA A 125 1.17 -2.15 13.25
N ARG A 126 1.73 -2.25 14.45
CA ARG A 126 2.32 -3.48 15.01
C ARG A 126 2.12 -3.53 16.52
N ASN A 127 2.23 -4.73 17.08
CA ASN A 127 2.25 -4.93 18.52
C ASN A 127 3.72 -4.95 19.02
N PRO A 128 4.17 -3.99 19.86
CA PRO A 128 5.53 -4.01 20.39
C PRO A 128 5.81 -5.18 21.34
N ALA A 129 4.79 -5.80 21.93
CA ALA A 129 4.92 -6.94 22.84
C ALA A 129 5.08 -8.28 22.11
N VAL A 130 4.80 -8.35 20.79
CA VAL A 130 4.95 -9.55 19.98
C VAL A 130 6.29 -9.50 19.24
N PRO A 131 7.25 -10.40 19.54
CA PRO A 131 8.49 -10.49 18.80
C PRO A 131 8.24 -10.75 17.31
N ASP A 132 9.03 -10.12 16.45
CA ASP A 132 8.92 -10.24 14.98
C ASP A 132 7.55 -9.82 14.39
N ASP A 133 6.81 -9.03 15.18
CA ASP A 133 5.65 -8.19 14.81
C ASP A 133 5.80 -7.50 13.45
N LEU A 134 5.22 -7.99 12.35
CA LEU A 134 5.28 -7.25 11.08
C LEU A 134 4.37 -6.03 11.13
N TRP A 135 4.87 -4.89 10.64
CA TRP A 135 4.02 -3.73 10.37
C TRP A 135 2.99 -4.08 9.29
N ARG A 136 1.71 -4.06 9.68
CA ARG A 136 0.58 -4.31 8.77
C ARG A 136 -0.20 -3.04 8.51
N VAL A 137 -0.79 -2.97 7.33
CA VAL A 137 -1.76 -1.93 6.96
C VAL A 137 -3.09 -2.25 7.65
N VAL A 138 -3.49 -1.36 8.55
CA VAL A 138 -4.70 -1.48 9.37
C VAL A 138 -5.81 -0.52 8.95
N ALA A 139 -5.47 0.51 8.18
CA ALA A 139 -6.46 1.40 7.57
C ALA A 139 -5.92 2.00 6.28
N THR A 140 -6.83 2.22 5.32
CA THR A 140 -6.56 2.93 4.07
C THR A 140 -7.66 3.95 3.84
N GLN A 141 -7.30 5.18 3.57
CA GLN A 141 -8.23 6.26 3.23
C GLN A 141 -7.79 6.90 1.92
N THR A 142 -8.68 6.99 0.94
CA THR A 142 -8.42 7.68 -0.32
C THR A 142 -8.87 9.13 -0.21
N GLU A 143 -7.99 10.07 -0.54
CA GLU A 143 -8.36 11.47 -0.72
C GLU A 143 -8.83 11.64 -2.18
N GLY A 144 -10.08 12.07 -2.36
CA GLY A 144 -10.73 12.28 -3.67
C GLY A 144 -10.63 13.70 -4.19
#